data_AF-A0A0C9R7A6-F1
#
_entry.id   AF-A0A0C9R7A6-F1
#
_cell.length_a   1.000
_cell.length_b   1.000
_cell.length_c   1.000
_cell.angle_alpha   90.00
_cell.angle_beta   90.00
_cell.angle_gamma   90.00
#
_symmetry.space_group_name_H-M   'P 1'
#
loop_
_entity.id
_entity.type
_entity.pdbx_description
1 polymer ?
#
loop_
_entity_poly.entity_id
_entity_poly.type
_entity_poly.pdbx_seq_one_letter_code
_entity_poly.pdbx_strand_id
1 'polypeptide(L)'
;MSNNVPPRLVEHFARSQPQESKAPIIKLKKTSEVKQPEANLITNDMAITEIKDCRKALFREAEDTYSIDPLTQEEFQKIPKYMIGRQTLDTVNAFVGIINQVMKAKYSLLDLGKIGARKKGELDLYLQFKKEESDVKGAG
;
A
#
# COMPACT_ATOMS: atom_id res chain seq x y z
N MET A 1 23.29 42.94 22.64
CA MET A 1 22.69 42.74 21.31
C MET A 1 21.95 41.41 21.31
N SER A 2 20.65 41.38 21.58
CA SER A 2 19.94 40.10 21.69
C SER A 2 18.42 40.23 21.61
N ASN A 3 17.91 41.00 20.64
CA ASN A 3 16.47 41.07 20.35
C ASN A 3 16.21 40.96 18.84
N ASN A 4 16.73 39.89 18.21
CA ASN A 4 16.48 39.59 16.79
C ASN A 4 15.69 38.28 16.63
N VAL A 5 14.88 37.95 17.64
CA VAL A 5 13.96 36.80 17.57
C VAL A 5 12.56 37.35 17.32
N PRO A 6 11.91 36.96 16.21
CA PRO A 6 10.55 37.39 15.91
C PRO A 6 9.59 37.04 17.05
N PRO A 7 8.70 37.94 17.48
CA PRO A 7 7.77 37.70 18.60
C PRO A 7 6.93 36.43 18.42
N ARG A 8 6.55 36.13 17.17
CA ARG A 8 5.80 34.92 16.81
C ARG A 8 6.53 33.61 17.12
N LEU A 9 7.86 33.60 17.07
CA LEU A 9 8.66 32.42 17.39
C LEU A 9 8.64 32.12 18.89
N VAL A 10 8.66 33.18 19.71
CA VAL A 10 8.61 33.07 21.18
C VAL A 10 7.26 32.50 21.63
N GLU A 11 6.16 32.97 21.02
CA GLU A 11 4.82 32.46 21.30
C GLU A 11 4.65 30.98 20.93
N HIS A 12 5.18 30.57 19.77
CA HIS A 12 5.15 29.17 19.36
C HIS A 12 5.97 28.28 20.29
N PHE A 13 7.14 28.75 20.72
CA PHE A 13 7.99 28.02 21.65
C PHE A 13 7.30 27.83 23.00
N ALA A 14 6.68 28.88 23.54
CA ALA A 14 5.92 28.82 24.79
C ALA A 14 4.72 27.86 24.73
N ARG A 15 4.07 27.72 23.56
CA ARG A 15 2.96 26.77 23.34
C ARG A 15 3.42 25.32 23.12
N SER A 16 4.65 25.13 22.64
CA SER A 16 5.22 23.80 22.38
C SER A 16 5.83 23.11 23.60
N GLN A 17 6.05 23.84 24.70
CA GLN A 17 6.49 23.22 25.93
C GLN A 17 5.35 22.41 26.56
N PRO A 18 5.55 21.11 26.84
CA PRO A 18 4.59 20.31 27.59
C PRO A 18 4.41 20.96 28.96
N GLN A 19 3.18 21.31 29.33
CA GLN A 19 2.88 21.68 30.70
C GLN A 19 3.22 20.48 31.59
N GLU A 20 4.08 20.68 32.59
CA GLU A 20 4.29 19.74 33.69
C GLU A 20 3.03 19.67 34.56
N SER A 21 1.98 19.02 34.05
CA SER A 21 0.82 18.63 34.82
C SER A 21 0.98 17.16 35.20
N LYS A 22 1.42 16.95 36.45
CA LYS A 22 1.22 15.77 37.30
C LYS A 22 0.60 14.55 36.60
N ALA A 23 1.43 13.56 36.30
CA ALA A 23 0.98 12.25 35.86
C ALA A 23 -0.03 11.65 36.86
N PRO A 24 -1.21 11.18 36.43
CA PRO A 24 -1.99 10.28 37.25
C PRO A 24 -1.34 8.89 37.18
N ILE A 25 -0.91 8.41 38.33
CA ILE A 25 -0.47 7.03 38.57
C ILE A 25 -1.65 6.11 38.23
N ILE A 26 -1.60 5.44 37.08
CA ILE A 26 -2.53 4.36 36.77
C ILE A 26 -2.11 3.15 37.61
N LYS A 27 -2.78 2.97 38.75
CA LYS A 27 -2.70 1.73 39.54
C LYS A 27 -3.39 0.62 38.75
N LEU A 28 -2.60 -0.26 38.15
CA LEU A 28 -3.10 -1.49 37.52
C LEU A 28 -3.51 -2.48 38.63
N LYS A 29 -4.78 -2.43 39.03
CA LYS A 29 -5.39 -3.51 39.83
C LYS A 29 -5.77 -4.64 38.88
N LYS A 30 -5.17 -5.81 39.14
CA LYS A 30 -5.56 -7.09 38.56
C LYS A 30 -6.87 -7.51 39.25
N THR A 31 -7.99 -7.42 38.55
CA THR A 31 -9.24 -8.09 38.93
C THR A 31 -9.95 -8.54 37.67
N SER A 32 -9.94 -9.85 37.50
CA SER A 32 -10.94 -10.65 36.83
C SER A 32 -12.35 -10.13 37.13
N GLU A 33 -13.19 -9.99 36.10
CA GLU A 33 -14.55 -10.51 36.08
C GLU A 33 -15.23 -10.27 34.72
N VAL A 34 -16.01 -11.27 34.34
CA VAL A 34 -16.67 -11.50 33.07
C VAL A 34 -17.90 -10.60 32.93
N LYS A 35 -18.12 -10.02 31.73
CA LYS A 35 -19.46 -9.81 31.14
C LYS A 35 -19.37 -9.55 29.64
N GLN A 36 -19.94 -10.47 28.87
CA GLN A 36 -20.10 -10.41 27.42
C GLN A 36 -21.08 -9.29 27.02
N PRO A 37 -20.87 -8.64 25.87
CA PRO A 37 -21.95 -8.12 25.05
C PRO A 37 -22.22 -9.07 23.88
N GLU A 38 -23.45 -9.56 23.80
CA GLU A 38 -23.97 -10.39 22.71
C GLU A 38 -23.99 -9.57 21.41
N ALA A 39 -23.03 -9.84 20.52
CA ALA A 39 -23.09 -9.40 19.13
C ALA A 39 -23.65 -10.54 18.28
N ASN A 40 -24.88 -10.36 17.79
CA ASN A 40 -25.52 -11.27 16.85
C ASN A 40 -24.69 -11.36 15.56
N LEU A 41 -24.04 -12.52 15.36
CA LEU A 41 -23.40 -12.90 14.10
C LEU A 41 -24.49 -13.33 13.12
N ILE A 42 -24.63 -12.56 12.03
CA ILE A 42 -25.31 -13.02 10.82
C ILE A 42 -24.44 -14.15 10.24
N THR A 43 -24.89 -15.39 10.38
CA THR A 43 -24.28 -16.56 9.76
C THR A 43 -24.59 -16.54 8.26
N ASN A 44 -23.67 -15.99 7.47
CA ASN A 44 -23.56 -16.43 6.08
C ASN A 44 -22.56 -17.57 6.06
N ASP A 45 -23.06 -18.76 5.70
CA ASP A 45 -22.30 -19.97 5.44
C ASP A 45 -21.12 -19.69 4.52
N MET A 46 -19.93 -19.62 5.11
CA MET A 46 -18.68 -19.73 4.37
C MET A 46 -17.87 -20.78 5.10
N ALA A 47 -17.71 -21.94 4.44
CA ALA A 47 -16.98 -23.08 4.94
C ALA A 47 -15.65 -22.63 5.57
N ILE A 48 -15.57 -22.77 6.90
CA ILE A 48 -14.37 -22.49 7.68
C ILE A 48 -13.39 -23.64 7.41
N THR A 49 -12.68 -23.56 6.29
CA THR A 49 -11.42 -24.27 6.17
C THR A 49 -10.39 -23.49 7.00
N GLU A 50 -9.92 -24.16 8.06
CA GLU A 50 -8.93 -23.72 9.05
C GLU A 50 -8.03 -22.55 8.62
N ILE A 51 -8.37 -21.32 9.02
CA ILE A 51 -7.42 -20.21 9.00
C ILE A 51 -6.49 -20.40 10.20
N LYS A 52 -5.46 -21.24 10.03
CA LYS A 52 -4.42 -21.48 11.06
C LYS A 52 -3.43 -20.32 11.22
N ASP A 53 -3.40 -19.38 10.28
CA ASP A 53 -2.50 -18.21 10.35
C ASP A 53 -3.28 -16.91 10.16
N CYS A 54 -3.70 -16.28 11.25
CA CYS A 54 -4.27 -14.93 11.25
C CYS A 54 -3.34 -13.92 10.56
N ARG A 55 -2.02 -14.12 10.65
CA ARG A 55 -1.02 -13.32 9.93
C ARG A 55 -1.16 -13.46 8.41
N LYS A 56 -1.36 -14.67 7.90
CA LYS A 56 -1.50 -14.93 6.46
C LYS A 56 -2.85 -14.46 5.91
N ALA A 57 -3.89 -14.44 6.74
CA ALA A 57 -5.17 -13.85 6.40
C ALA A 57 -5.15 -12.31 6.37
N LEU A 58 -4.45 -11.68 7.32
CA LEU A 58 -4.33 -10.22 7.41
C LEU A 58 -3.30 -9.64 6.41
N PHE A 59 -2.27 -10.42 6.09
CA PHE A 59 -1.26 -10.11 5.08
C PHE A 59 -1.34 -11.15 3.96
N ARG A 60 -2.53 -11.35 3.38
CA ARG A 60 -2.56 -11.89 2.02
C ARG A 60 -1.69 -10.93 1.22
N GLU A 61 -0.52 -11.40 0.78
CA GLU A 61 0.16 -10.78 -0.35
C GLU A 61 -0.95 -10.56 -1.37
N ALA A 62 -1.21 -9.31 -1.71
CA ALA A 62 -2.25 -9.00 -2.67
C ALA A 62 -1.88 -9.79 -3.92
N GLU A 63 -2.57 -10.91 -4.15
CA GLU A 63 -2.32 -11.75 -5.32
C GLU A 63 -2.41 -10.81 -6.51
N ASP A 64 -1.27 -10.69 -7.18
CA ASP A 64 -0.88 -9.71 -8.19
C ASP A 64 -2.09 -9.01 -8.86
N THR A 65 -2.62 -7.96 -8.22
CA THR A 65 -3.86 -7.31 -8.68
C THR A 65 -3.66 -6.59 -10.02
N TYR A 66 -2.41 -6.41 -10.42
CA TYR A 66 -2.01 -5.70 -11.62
C TYR A 66 -1.23 -6.65 -12.55
N SER A 67 -1.97 -7.44 -13.34
CA SER A 67 -1.43 -8.28 -14.41
C SER A 67 -2.28 -8.12 -15.66
N ILE A 68 -1.64 -8.13 -16.82
CA ILE A 68 -2.26 -8.16 -18.14
C ILE A 68 -2.29 -9.60 -18.61
N ASP A 69 -3.47 -10.08 -19.02
CA ASP A 69 -3.60 -11.44 -19.54
C ASP A 69 -2.92 -11.58 -20.91
N PRO A 70 -2.27 -12.72 -21.19
CA PRO A 70 -1.73 -12.98 -22.51
C PRO A 70 -2.87 -13.12 -23.53
N LEU A 71 -2.62 -12.65 -24.75
CA LEU A 71 -3.57 -12.76 -25.84
C LEU A 71 -3.80 -14.23 -26.22
N THR A 72 -5.04 -14.57 -26.52
CA THR A 72 -5.36 -15.85 -27.15
C THR A 72 -5.15 -15.78 -28.66
N GLN A 73 -5.09 -16.95 -29.30
CA GLN A 73 -4.97 -17.03 -30.76
C GLN A 73 -6.19 -16.39 -31.46
N GLU A 74 -7.40 -16.52 -30.89
CA GLU A 74 -8.62 -15.93 -31.42
C GLU A 74 -8.61 -14.40 -31.33
N GLU A 75 -8.06 -13.85 -30.23
CA GLU A 75 -7.94 -12.41 -30.05
C GLU A 75 -6.90 -11.81 -31.00
N PHE A 76 -5.76 -12.49 -31.15
CA PHE A 76 -4.70 -12.05 -32.04
C PHE A 76 -5.13 -12.02 -33.51
N GLN A 77 -5.95 -12.99 -33.94
CA GLN A 77 -6.50 -13.02 -35.30
C GLN A 77 -7.48 -11.88 -35.60
N LYS A 78 -8.10 -11.27 -34.57
CA LYS A 78 -8.99 -10.12 -34.75
C LYS A 78 -8.24 -8.81 -34.95
N ILE A 79 -6.94 -8.77 -34.65
CA ILE A 79 -6.14 -7.55 -34.79
C ILE A 79 -5.81 -7.33 -36.27
N PRO A 80 -6.09 -6.13 -36.83
CA PRO A 80 -5.78 -5.85 -38.22
C PRO A 80 -4.29 -5.97 -38.56
N LYS A 81 -3.99 -6.56 -39.73
CA LYS A 81 -2.60 -6.81 -40.18
C LYS A 81 -1.73 -5.55 -40.21
N TYR A 82 -2.32 -4.38 -40.52
CA TYR A 82 -1.59 -3.12 -40.54
C TYR A 82 -1.14 -2.65 -39.15
N MET A 83 -1.74 -3.15 -38.07
CA MET A 83 -1.33 -2.85 -36.68
C MET A 83 -0.26 -3.81 -36.18
N ILE A 84 -0.39 -5.11 -36.48
CA ILE A 84 0.56 -6.16 -36.03
C ILE A 84 1.90 -6.07 -36.78
N GLY A 85 1.88 -5.69 -38.06
CA GLY A 85 3.07 -5.73 -38.90
C GLY A 85 3.60 -7.16 -39.04
N ARG A 86 4.81 -7.42 -38.52
CA ARG A 86 5.50 -8.73 -38.60
C ARG A 86 5.58 -9.45 -37.25
N GLN A 87 4.87 -8.97 -36.23
CA GLN A 87 4.91 -9.58 -34.91
C GLN A 87 4.12 -10.88 -34.87
N THR A 88 4.60 -11.86 -34.11
CA THR A 88 3.89 -13.11 -33.84
C THR A 88 3.16 -13.05 -32.51
N LEU A 89 2.17 -13.93 -32.31
CA LEU A 89 1.49 -14.06 -31.02
C LEU A 89 2.50 -14.24 -29.87
N ASP A 90 3.47 -15.13 -30.05
CA ASP A 90 4.50 -15.43 -29.05
C ASP A 90 5.31 -14.19 -28.69
N THR A 91 5.65 -13.36 -29.68
CA THR A 91 6.44 -12.14 -29.45
C THR A 91 5.63 -11.12 -28.65
N VAL A 92 4.34 -10.97 -28.95
CA VAL A 92 3.45 -10.06 -28.21
C VAL A 92 3.24 -10.56 -26.79
N ASN A 93 2.97 -11.86 -26.60
CA ASN A 93 2.77 -12.43 -25.26
C ASN A 93 4.05 -12.42 -24.42
N ALA A 94 5.22 -12.61 -25.02
CA ALA A 94 6.49 -12.43 -24.33
C ALA A 94 6.68 -10.98 -23.84
N PHE A 95 6.29 -10.00 -24.67
CA PHE A 95 6.32 -8.60 -24.29
C PHE A 95 5.33 -8.28 -23.15
N VAL A 96 4.10 -8.82 -23.20
CA VAL A 96 3.13 -8.73 -22.10
C VAL A 96 3.70 -9.31 -20.81
N GLY A 97 4.40 -10.45 -20.88
CA GLY A 97 5.07 -11.05 -19.72
C GLY A 97 6.11 -10.13 -19.08
N ILE A 98 6.92 -9.43 -19.90
CA ILE A 98 7.90 -8.45 -19.41
C ILE A 98 7.18 -7.28 -18.73
N ILE A 99 6.09 -6.77 -19.31
CA ILE A 99 5.29 -5.70 -18.71
C ILE A 99 4.76 -6.13 -17.33
N ASN A 100 4.20 -7.34 -17.23
CA ASN A 100 3.69 -7.87 -15.97
C ASN A 100 4.78 -7.97 -14.91
N GLN A 101 5.97 -8.42 -15.29
CA GLN A 101 7.11 -8.48 -14.36
C GLN A 101 7.51 -7.09 -13.86
N VAL A 102 7.55 -6.09 -14.75
CA VAL A 102 7.85 -4.70 -14.39
C VAL A 102 6.76 -4.09 -13.51
N MET A 103 5.49 -4.33 -13.83
CA MET A 103 4.35 -3.88 -13.03
C MET A 103 4.41 -4.49 -11.62
N LYS A 104 4.63 -5.79 -11.53
CA LYS A 104 4.82 -6.47 -10.24
C LYS A 104 5.93 -5.84 -9.42
N ALA A 105 7.08 -5.56 -10.03
CA ALA A 105 8.20 -4.89 -9.34
C ALA A 105 7.82 -3.47 -8.87
N LYS A 106 7.17 -2.66 -9.72
CA LYS A 106 6.72 -1.31 -9.39
C LYS A 106 5.75 -1.30 -8.21
N TYR A 107 4.68 -2.09 -8.28
CA TYR A 107 3.66 -2.11 -7.24
C TYR A 107 4.15 -2.78 -5.95
N SER A 108 5.00 -3.81 -6.04
CA SER A 108 5.67 -4.37 -4.85
C SER A 108 6.54 -3.33 -4.13
N LEU A 109 7.25 -2.47 -4.88
CA LEU A 109 8.03 -1.38 -4.29
C LEU A 109 7.15 -0.33 -3.63
N LEU A 110 5.99 -0.02 -4.23
CA LEU A 110 5.03 0.92 -3.67
C LEU A 110 4.39 0.39 -2.38
N ASP A 111 4.06 -0.89 -2.33
CA ASP A 111 3.48 -1.58 -1.17
C ASP A 111 4.44 -1.65 0.02
N LEU A 112 5.75 -1.77 -0.23
CA LEU A 112 6.78 -1.69 0.81
C LEU A 112 6.83 -0.32 1.52
N GLY A 113 6.32 0.72 0.86
CA GLY A 113 6.31 2.09 1.37
C GLY A 113 7.70 2.74 1.44
N LYS A 114 7.72 4.03 1.82
CA LYS A 114 8.94 4.86 1.85
C LYS A 114 10.08 4.26 2.70
N ILE A 115 9.74 3.65 3.84
CA ILE A 115 10.72 3.06 4.75
C ILE A 115 11.29 1.76 4.15
N GLY A 116 10.44 0.92 3.55
CA GLY A 116 10.88 -0.31 2.89
C GLY A 116 11.76 -0.03 1.68
N ALA A 117 11.37 0.94 0.84
CA ALA A 117 12.17 1.39 -0.30
C ALA A 117 13.55 1.94 0.12
N ARG A 118 13.61 2.74 1.19
CA ARG A 118 14.88 3.24 1.74
C ARG A 118 15.80 2.10 2.20
N LYS A 119 15.26 1.07 2.85
CA LYS A 119 16.05 -0.09 3.27
C LYS A 119 16.60 -0.91 2.10
N LYS A 120 15.86 -0.96 0.98
CA LYS A 120 16.32 -1.58 -0.28
C LYS A 120 17.30 -0.73 -1.08
N GLY A 121 17.49 0.55 -0.72
CA GLY A 121 18.30 1.49 -1.51
C GLY A 121 17.57 2.06 -2.73
N GLU A 122 16.26 1.85 -2.86
CA GLU A 122 15.44 2.22 -4.02
C GLU A 122 14.53 3.42 -3.71
N LEU A 123 14.96 4.31 -2.81
CA LEU A 123 14.14 5.44 -2.34
C LEU A 123 13.79 6.41 -3.47
N ASP A 124 14.75 6.73 -4.35
CA ASP A 124 14.54 7.67 -5.45
C ASP A 124 13.50 7.15 -6.44
N LEU A 125 13.58 5.85 -6.76
CA LEU A 125 12.62 5.17 -7.64
C LEU A 125 11.20 5.16 -7.03
N TYR A 126 11.09 4.90 -5.72
CA TYR A 126 9.81 5.01 -5.01
C TYR A 126 9.21 6.42 -5.07
N LEU A 127 10.04 7.46 -4.85
CA LEU A 127 9.59 8.85 -4.89
C LEU A 127 9.14 9.24 -6.31
N GLN A 128 9.85 8.78 -7.34
CA GLN A 128 9.46 8.97 -8.72
C GLN A 128 8.08 8.35 -9.01
N PHE A 129 7.88 7.08 -8.64
CA PHE A 129 6.59 6.41 -8.85
C PHE A 129 5.45 7.11 -8.11
N LYS A 130 5.69 7.63 -6.90
CA LYS A 130 4.68 8.41 -6.17
C LYS A 130 4.33 9.73 -6.82
N LYS A 131 5.30 10.40 -7.45
CA LYS A 131 5.05 11.60 -8.24
C LYS A 131 4.19 11.29 -9.47
N GLU A 132 4.50 10.22 -10.18
CA GLU A 132 3.70 9.75 -11.33
C GLU A 132 2.26 9.41 -10.92
N GLU A 133 2.02 8.84 -9.73
CA GLU A 133 0.65 8.59 -9.23
C GLU A 133 -0.14 9.87 -8.97
N SER A 134 0.51 10.93 -8.46
CA SER A 134 -0.17 12.20 -8.21
C SER A 134 -0.57 12.93 -9.50
N ASP A 135 0.23 12.79 -10.56
CA ASP A 135 -0.08 13.40 -11.85
C ASP A 135 -1.31 12.74 -12.50
N VAL A 136 -1.52 11.43 -12.28
CA VAL A 136 -2.68 10.69 -12.81
C VAL A 136 -3.97 10.98 -12.02
N LYS A 137 -3.88 11.24 -10.71
CA LYS A 137 -5.05 11.51 -9.86
C LYS A 137 -5.62 12.93 -9.99
N GLY A 138 -5.01 13.81 -10.80
CA GLY A 138 -5.41 15.21 -10.98
C GLY A 138 -6.26 15.52 -12.21
N ALA A 139 -6.66 14.52 -13.00
CA ALA A 139 -7.52 14.70 -14.17
C ALA A 139 -8.91 14.08 -13.91
N GLY A 140 -9.74 14.78 -13.14
CA GLY A 140 -11.13 14.43 -12.84
C GLY A 140 -11.92 15.66 -12.48
#